data_AF-A0A3D4S8C4-F1
#
_entry.id   AF-A0A3D4S8C4-F1
#
_cell.length_a   1.000
_cell.length_b   1.000
_cell.length_c   1.000
_cell.angle_alpha   90.00
_cell.angle_beta   90.00
_cell.angle_gamma   90.00
#
_symmetry.space_group_name_H-M   'P 1'
#
loop_
_entity.id
_entity.type
_entity.pdbx_description
1 polymer ?
#
loop_
_entity_poly.entity_id
_entity_poly.type
_entity_poly.pdbx_seq_one_letter_code
_entity_poly.pdbx_strand_id
1 'polypeptide(L)'
;MSSGECETEERLAEVKKIIENSDRAYLTSLLTNGGVRTGKIGFELVKYTILLYRYFDGCLEHAYEALSELFKINKLAVEKDVRMAIHEAEQGEKYLSLNALAGYRLFPEDKDMMTPKEFIAIMSECIDNETLRESLLNKSAN
;
A
#
# COMPACT_ATOMS: atom_id res chain seq x y z
N MET A 1 -20.73 -28.16 -6.32
CA MET A 1 -19.77 -27.06 -6.21
C MET A 1 -20.04 -26.12 -7.36
N SER A 2 -20.48 -24.89 -7.05
CA SER A 2 -20.79 -23.89 -8.07
C SER A 2 -19.49 -23.35 -8.66
N SER A 3 -19.42 -23.12 -9.97
CA SER A 3 -18.21 -22.60 -10.63
C SER A 3 -17.66 -21.32 -9.99
N GLY A 4 -18.54 -20.47 -9.43
CA GLY A 4 -18.14 -19.24 -8.74
C GLY A 4 -17.47 -19.42 -7.37
N GLU A 5 -17.67 -20.55 -6.68
CA GLU A 5 -16.99 -20.83 -5.40
C GLU A 5 -15.52 -21.21 -5.65
N CYS A 6 -15.26 -21.98 -6.70
CA CYS A 6 -13.91 -22.38 -7.12
C CYS A 6 -13.07 -21.16 -7.56
N GLU A 7 -13.65 -20.28 -8.39
CA GLU A 7 -12.98 -19.05 -8.84
C GLU A 7 -12.63 -18.10 -7.68
N THR A 8 -13.49 -18.02 -6.67
CA THR A 8 -13.26 -17.17 -5.49
C THR A 8 -12.14 -17.73 -4.60
N GLU A 9 -12.10 -19.05 -4.40
CA GLU A 9 -11.04 -19.70 -3.61
C GLU A 9 -9.67 -19.60 -4.29
N GLU A 10 -9.61 -19.81 -5.60
CA GLU A 10 -8.40 -19.65 -6.40
C GLU A 10 -7.86 -18.22 -6.34
N ARG A 11 -8.75 -17.23 -6.52
CA ARG A 11 -8.37 -15.81 -6.41
C ARG A 11 -7.82 -15.47 -5.03
N LEU A 12 -8.43 -15.96 -3.95
CA LEU A 12 -7.98 -15.70 -2.59
C LEU A 12 -6.62 -16.38 -2.29
N ALA A 13 -6.39 -17.56 -2.85
CA ALA A 13 -5.10 -18.25 -2.74
C ALA A 13 -3.98 -17.45 -3.45
N GLU A 14 -4.27 -16.88 -4.62
CA GLU A 14 -3.33 -16.03 -5.36
C GLU A 14 -3.03 -14.72 -4.61
N VAL A 15 -4.05 -14.05 -4.07
CA VAL A 15 -3.91 -12.87 -3.20
C VAL A 15 -2.97 -13.15 -2.02
N LYS A 16 -3.15 -14.29 -1.35
CA LYS A 16 -2.27 -14.72 -0.23
C LYS A 16 -0.84 -14.92 -0.71
N LYS A 17 -0.65 -15.60 -1.84
CA LYS A 17 0.67 -15.84 -2.43
C LYS A 17 1.41 -14.55 -2.75
N ILE A 18 0.72 -13.54 -3.29
CA ILE A 18 1.29 -12.21 -3.56
C ILE A 18 1.78 -11.55 -2.27
N ILE A 19 0.97 -11.59 -1.22
CA ILE A 19 1.31 -11.01 0.08
C ILE A 19 2.47 -11.76 0.75
N GLU A 20 2.49 -13.10 0.65
CA GLU A 20 3.54 -13.95 1.23
C GLU A 20 4.89 -13.78 0.55
N ASN A 21 4.91 -13.64 -0.77
CA ASN A 21 6.13 -13.45 -1.55
C ASN A 21 6.60 -12.00 -1.61
N SER A 22 5.84 -11.06 -1.06
CA SER A 22 6.20 -9.64 -1.07
C SER A 22 7.43 -9.36 -0.18
N ASP A 23 8.22 -8.37 -0.56
CA ASP A 23 9.29 -7.86 0.30
C ASP A 23 8.70 -7.01 1.43
N ARG A 24 8.34 -7.70 2.52
CA ARG A 24 7.70 -7.08 3.68
C ARG A 24 8.58 -6.03 4.35
N ALA A 25 9.91 -6.23 4.36
CA ALA A 25 10.84 -5.29 4.98
C ALA A 25 10.86 -3.99 4.18
N TYR A 26 10.98 -4.09 2.86
CA TYR A 26 10.97 -2.93 1.98
C TYR A 26 9.64 -2.17 2.06
N LEU A 27 8.49 -2.86 1.93
CA LEU A 27 7.17 -2.22 2.01
C LEU A 27 6.94 -1.53 3.36
N THR A 28 7.40 -2.13 4.46
CA THR A 28 7.29 -1.53 5.79
C THR A 28 8.12 -0.26 5.89
N SER A 29 9.35 -0.27 5.36
CA SER A 29 10.21 0.92 5.35
C SER A 29 9.64 2.01 4.45
N LEU A 30 9.17 1.65 3.25
CA LEU A 30 8.51 2.56 2.31
C LEU A 30 7.33 3.27 2.97
N LEU A 31 6.42 2.54 3.61
CA LEU A 31 5.24 3.13 4.27
C LEU A 31 5.59 3.99 5.47
N THR A 32 6.56 3.55 6.27
CA THR A 32 6.99 4.30 7.45
C THR A 32 7.63 5.63 7.05
N ASN A 33 8.46 5.63 5.99
CA ASN A 33 9.03 6.85 5.43
C ASN A 33 7.98 7.66 4.64
N GLY A 34 6.96 7.01 4.09
CA GLY A 34 5.76 7.65 3.55
C GLY A 34 4.82 8.24 4.60
N GLY A 35 5.15 8.11 5.89
CA GLY A 35 4.39 8.72 6.99
C GLY A 35 3.24 7.88 7.54
N VAL A 36 2.98 6.70 6.99
CA VAL A 36 1.90 5.82 7.44
C VAL A 36 2.27 5.23 8.80
N ARG A 37 1.42 5.45 9.80
CA ARG A 37 1.70 5.08 11.19
C ARG A 37 1.62 3.57 11.43
N THR A 38 2.70 2.97 11.91
CA THR A 38 2.77 1.56 12.29
C THR A 38 1.89 1.23 13.50
N GLY A 39 1.54 -0.05 13.67
CA GLY A 39 0.78 -0.55 14.84
C GLY A 39 -0.72 -0.31 14.79
N LYS A 40 -1.24 0.26 13.69
CA LYS A 40 -2.69 0.35 13.39
C LYS A 40 -3.06 -0.60 12.25
N ILE A 41 -4.31 -1.06 12.22
CA ILE A 41 -4.82 -1.90 11.13
C ILE A 41 -4.68 -1.21 9.76
N GLY A 42 -4.88 0.11 9.70
CA GLY A 42 -4.72 0.90 8.48
C GLY A 42 -3.33 0.77 7.85
N PHE A 43 -2.27 0.54 8.63
CA PHE A 43 -0.93 0.31 8.10
C PHE A 43 -0.87 -0.97 7.25
N GLU A 44 -1.37 -2.08 7.79
CA GLU A 44 -1.40 -3.37 7.10
C GLU A 44 -2.32 -3.30 5.88
N LEU A 45 -3.47 -2.63 6.00
CA LEU A 45 -4.41 -2.46 4.90
C LEU A 45 -3.80 -1.62 3.76
N VAL A 46 -3.13 -0.50 4.04
CA VAL A 46 -2.44 0.29 3.01
C VAL A 46 -1.36 -0.55 2.33
N LYS A 47 -0.54 -1.26 3.11
CA LYS A 47 0.54 -2.12 2.61
C LYS A 47 0.05 -3.14 1.58
N TYR A 48 -1.02 -3.85 1.91
CA TYR A 48 -1.58 -4.85 1.01
C TYR A 48 -2.41 -4.22 -0.11
N THR A 49 -3.03 -3.05 0.12
CA THR A 49 -3.70 -2.29 -0.94
C THR A 49 -2.71 -1.95 -2.05
N ILE A 50 -1.48 -1.53 -1.74
CA ILE A 50 -0.46 -1.21 -2.75
C ILE A 50 -0.12 -2.44 -3.62
N LEU A 51 0.07 -3.61 -3.00
CA LEU A 51 0.37 -4.85 -3.72
C LEU A 51 -0.80 -5.28 -4.61
N LEU A 52 -2.01 -5.28 -4.04
CA LEU A 52 -3.21 -5.74 -4.73
C LEU A 52 -3.68 -4.76 -5.79
N TYR A 53 -3.42 -3.47 -5.61
CA TYR A 53 -3.67 -2.45 -6.63
C TYR A 53 -2.91 -2.77 -7.92
N ARG A 54 -1.65 -3.21 -7.82
CA ARG A 54 -0.85 -3.66 -8.98
C ARG A 54 -1.38 -4.94 -9.58
N TYR A 55 -1.74 -5.90 -8.73
CA TYR A 55 -2.27 -7.20 -9.18
C TYR A 55 -3.60 -7.05 -9.93
N PHE A 56 -4.45 -6.12 -9.50
CA PHE A 56 -5.74 -5.83 -10.13
C PHE A 56 -5.67 -4.65 -11.13
N ASP A 57 -4.53 -4.45 -11.79
CA ASP A 57 -4.34 -3.47 -12.87
C ASP A 57 -4.83 -2.04 -12.53
N GLY A 58 -4.58 -1.60 -11.31
CA GLY A 58 -4.95 -0.28 -10.82
C GLY A 58 -6.42 -0.14 -10.39
N CYS A 59 -7.12 -1.24 -10.17
CA CYS A 59 -8.48 -1.26 -9.62
C CYS A 59 -8.46 -1.33 -8.08
N LEU A 60 -8.60 -0.16 -7.42
CA LEU A 60 -8.71 -0.09 -5.96
C LEU A 60 -9.90 -0.87 -5.41
N GLU A 61 -11.00 -0.91 -6.15
CA GLU A 61 -12.23 -1.57 -5.69
C GLU A 61 -12.02 -3.06 -5.48
N HIS A 62 -11.39 -3.74 -6.45
CA HIS A 62 -11.03 -5.15 -6.35
C HIS A 62 -9.99 -5.40 -5.24
N ALA A 63 -9.05 -4.47 -5.04
CA ALA A 63 -8.11 -4.58 -3.92
C ALA A 63 -8.83 -4.54 -2.56
N TYR A 64 -9.80 -3.62 -2.38
CA TYR A 64 -10.58 -3.53 -1.14
C TYR A 64 -11.49 -4.75 -0.91
N GLU A 65 -12.06 -5.32 -1.97
CA GLU A 65 -12.83 -6.56 -1.89
C GLU A 65 -11.96 -7.74 -1.45
N ALA A 66 -10.79 -7.92 -2.07
CA ALA A 66 -9.84 -8.95 -1.68
C ALA A 66 -9.37 -8.80 -0.22
N LEU A 67 -9.14 -7.58 0.26
CA LEU A 67 -8.79 -7.32 1.65
C LEU A 67 -9.97 -7.58 2.60
N SER A 68 -11.19 -7.21 2.22
CA SER A 68 -12.41 -7.51 2.98
C SER A 68 -12.54 -9.02 3.20
N GLU A 69 -12.32 -9.82 2.15
CA GLU A 69 -12.36 -11.27 2.21
C GLU A 69 -11.21 -11.88 3.03
N LEU A 70 -9.99 -11.33 2.90
CA LEU A 70 -8.80 -11.83 3.57
C LEU A 70 -8.84 -11.55 5.09
N PHE A 71 -9.22 -10.33 5.47
CA PHE A 71 -9.24 -9.88 6.87
C PHE A 71 -10.58 -10.16 7.57
N LYS A 72 -11.59 -10.63 6.83
CA LYS A 72 -12.96 -10.86 7.34
C LYS A 72 -13.56 -9.59 7.97
N ILE A 73 -13.30 -8.45 7.34
CA ILE A 73 -13.86 -7.14 7.72
C ILE A 73 -14.68 -6.58 6.56
N ASN A 74 -15.61 -5.66 6.84
CA ASN A 74 -16.44 -5.06 5.82
C ASN A 74 -15.62 -4.18 4.84
N LYS A 75 -15.90 -4.23 3.53
CA LYS A 75 -15.24 -3.41 2.50
C LYS A 75 -15.24 -1.90 2.82
N LEU A 76 -16.35 -1.34 3.30
CA LEU A 76 -16.41 0.07 3.71
C LEU A 76 -15.49 0.38 4.89
N ALA A 77 -15.27 -0.59 5.79
CA ALA A 77 -14.30 -0.44 6.87
C ALA A 77 -12.86 -0.45 6.32
N VAL A 78 -12.54 -1.33 5.36
CA VAL A 78 -11.25 -1.32 4.65
C VAL A 78 -11.00 0.05 4.03
N GLU A 79 -11.95 0.54 3.23
CA GLU A 79 -11.86 1.83 2.55
C GLU A 79 -11.64 2.99 3.53
N LYS A 80 -12.40 3.00 4.63
CA LYS A 80 -12.29 4.01 5.68
C LYS A 80 -10.91 3.99 6.35
N ASP A 81 -10.45 2.81 6.74
CA ASP A 81 -9.18 2.68 7.47
C ASP A 81 -7.97 2.99 6.57
N VAL A 82 -8.01 2.60 5.29
CA VAL A 82 -7.01 2.97 4.29
C VAL A 82 -6.99 4.49 4.10
N ARG A 83 -8.15 5.11 3.87
CA ARG A 83 -8.28 6.57 3.69
C ARG A 83 -7.76 7.32 4.90
N MET A 84 -8.13 6.89 6.11
CA MET A 84 -7.71 7.54 7.35
C MET A 84 -6.19 7.43 7.56
N ALA A 85 -5.60 6.26 7.27
CA ALA A 85 -4.15 6.06 7.38
C ALA A 85 -3.36 6.93 6.40
N ILE A 86 -3.84 7.10 5.16
CA ILE A 86 -3.23 7.99 4.17
C ILE A 86 -3.39 9.45 4.57
N HIS A 87 -4.57 9.85 5.02
CA HIS A 87 -4.81 11.22 5.49
C HIS A 87 -3.91 11.61 6.68
N GLU A 88 -3.74 10.70 7.65
CA GLU A 88 -2.80 10.90 8.76
C GLU A 88 -1.35 11.05 8.26
N ALA A 89 -0.96 10.29 7.23
CA ALA A 89 0.37 10.37 6.65
C ALA A 89 0.61 11.70 5.93
N GLU A 90 -0.39 12.20 5.20
CA GLU A 90 -0.33 13.49 4.49
C GLU A 90 -0.19 14.69 5.43
N GLN A 91 -0.90 14.69 6.56
CA GLN A 91 -0.77 15.74 7.57
C GLN A 91 0.63 15.79 8.22
N GLY A 92 1.36 14.68 8.18
CA GLY A 92 2.69 14.57 8.78
C GLY A 92 3.83 15.05 7.88
N GLU A 93 3.57 15.35 6.59
CA GLU A 93 4.54 15.76 5.55
C GLU A 93 5.75 14.81 5.37
N LYS A 94 5.73 13.63 6.00
CA LYS A 94 6.85 12.68 5.99
C LYS A 94 7.11 12.09 4.61
N TYR A 95 6.11 12.03 3.74
CA TYR A 95 6.25 11.58 2.35
C TYR A 95 7.24 12.45 1.55
N LEU A 96 7.51 13.70 1.95
CA LEU A 96 8.57 14.52 1.34
C LEU A 96 9.96 13.90 1.53
N SER A 97 10.14 13.08 2.57
CA SER A 97 11.38 12.30 2.74
C SER A 97 11.57 11.27 1.63
N LEU A 98 10.49 10.76 1.02
CA LEU A 98 10.57 9.86 -0.13
C LEU A 98 11.01 10.61 -1.40
N ASN A 99 10.56 11.85 -1.63
CA ASN A 99 11.07 12.68 -2.73
C ASN A 99 12.59 12.85 -2.63
N ALA A 100 13.08 13.18 -1.42
CA ALA A 100 14.50 13.36 -1.17
C ALA A 100 15.32 12.07 -1.39
N LEU A 101 14.78 10.92 -0.97
CA LEU A 101 15.44 9.62 -1.14
C LEU A 101 15.42 9.13 -2.60
N ALA A 102 14.33 9.39 -3.32
CA ALA A 102 14.20 9.02 -4.73
C ALA A 102 15.05 9.93 -5.64
N GLY A 103 15.36 11.15 -5.21
CA GLY A 103 16.10 12.14 -5.99
C GLY A 103 15.25 12.83 -7.07
N TYR A 104 13.94 12.62 -7.06
CA TYR A 104 12.97 13.25 -7.94
C TYR A 104 11.61 13.39 -7.22
N ARG A 105 10.69 14.16 -7.82
CA ARG A 105 9.37 14.42 -7.25
C ARG A 105 8.46 13.21 -7.44
N LEU A 106 8.21 12.45 -6.37
CA LEU A 106 7.20 11.40 -6.31
C LEU A 106 5.84 11.97 -5.92
N PHE A 107 5.83 12.79 -4.88
CA PHE A 107 4.63 13.40 -4.32
C PHE A 107 4.58 14.89 -4.62
N PRO A 108 3.38 15.47 -4.80
CA PRO A 108 3.22 16.91 -4.90
C PRO A 108 3.68 17.59 -3.61
N GLU A 109 4.38 18.73 -3.76
CA GLU A 109 4.75 19.60 -2.63
C GLU A 109 3.65 20.64 -2.33
N ASP A 110 2.67 20.72 -3.23
CA ASP A 110 1.55 21.64 -3.16
C ASP A 110 0.51 21.12 -2.16
N LYS A 111 -0.20 22.02 -1.47
CA LYS A 111 -1.09 21.71 -0.33
C LYS A 111 -2.40 20.98 -0.69
N ASP A 112 -2.61 20.63 -1.95
CA ASP A 112 -3.80 19.89 -2.32
C ASP A 112 -3.65 18.45 -1.83
N MET A 113 -4.54 18.04 -0.93
CA MET A 113 -4.54 16.68 -0.39
C MET A 113 -4.73 15.69 -1.53
N MET A 114 -3.88 14.66 -1.57
CA MET A 114 -4.03 13.64 -2.59
C MET A 114 -5.22 12.74 -2.24
N THR A 115 -5.79 12.18 -3.29
CA THR A 115 -6.73 11.09 -3.12
C THR A 115 -5.99 9.84 -2.65
N PRO A 116 -6.67 8.93 -1.91
CA PRO A 116 -6.10 7.62 -1.60
C PRO A 116 -5.60 6.87 -2.84
N LYS A 117 -6.24 7.07 -4.01
CA LYS A 117 -5.83 6.44 -5.27
C LYS A 117 -4.48 6.96 -5.75
N GLU A 118 -4.26 8.26 -5.72
CA GLU A 118 -2.98 8.87 -6.12
C GLU A 118 -1.85 8.42 -5.19
N PHE A 119 -2.08 8.45 -3.88
CA PHE A 119 -1.09 7.96 -2.91
C PHE A 119 -0.73 6.49 -3.16
N ILE A 120 -1.73 5.61 -3.33
CA ILE A 120 -1.51 4.19 -3.60
C ILE A 120 -0.80 3.98 -4.94
N ALA A 121 -1.17 4.72 -5.99
CA ALA A 121 -0.53 4.61 -7.30
C ALA A 121 0.95 4.97 -7.22
N ILE A 122 1.31 6.11 -6.63
CA ILE A 122 2.71 6.54 -6.45
C ILE A 122 3.49 5.50 -5.64
N MET A 123 2.95 5.06 -4.51
CA MET A 123 3.60 4.05 -3.67
C MET A 123 3.76 2.71 -4.38
N SER A 124 2.84 2.38 -5.30
CA SER A 124 2.92 1.16 -6.10
C SER A 124 4.05 1.22 -7.11
N GLU A 125 4.32 2.38 -7.72
CA GLU A 125 5.46 2.58 -8.62
C GLU A 125 6.79 2.48 -7.87
N CYS A 126 6.82 2.94 -6.60
CA CYS A 126 8.00 2.80 -5.75
C CYS A 126 8.42 1.34 -5.51
N ILE A 127 7.53 0.34 -5.68
CA ILE A 127 7.87 -1.07 -5.44
C ILE A 127 9.06 -1.53 -6.29
N ASP A 128 9.14 -1.08 -7.54
CA ASP A 128 10.19 -1.49 -8.48
C ASP A 128 11.39 -0.53 -8.49
N ASN A 129 11.39 0.50 -7.64
CA ASN A 129 12.49 1.45 -7.57
C ASN A 129 13.62 0.90 -6.69
N GLU A 130 14.61 0.27 -7.34
CA GLU A 130 15.77 -0.33 -6.66
C GLU A 130 16.61 0.71 -5.89
N THR A 131 16.80 1.91 -6.43
CA THR A 131 17.57 2.98 -5.77
C THR A 131 16.90 3.41 -4.46
N LEU A 132 15.57 3.56 -4.49
CA LEU A 132 14.78 3.90 -3.31
C LEU A 132 14.79 2.74 -2.30
N ARG A 133 14.69 1.50 -2.77
CA ARG A 133 14.82 0.28 -1.96
C ARG A 133 16.15 0.23 -1.22
N GLU A 134 17.27 0.35 -1.91
CA GLU A 134 18.59 0.34 -1.29
C GLU A 134 18.72 1.46 -0.25
N SER A 135 18.28 2.67 -0.60
CA SER A 135 18.33 3.83 0.29
C SER A 135 17.52 3.62 1.58
N LEU A 136 16.31 3.07 1.46
CA LEU A 136 15.42 2.81 2.60
C LEU A 136 15.90 1.66 3.48
N LEU A 137 16.41 0.57 2.90
CA LEU A 137 16.90 -0.57 3.65
C LEU A 137 18.24 -0.27 4.35
N ASN A 138 19.14 0.47 3.72
CA ASN A 138 20.42 0.88 4.32
C ASN A 138 20.24 1.88 5.46
N LYS A 139 19.26 2.78 5.37
CA LYS A 139 18.93 3.72 6.46
C LYS A 139 18.34 3.01 7.68
N SER A 140 17.71 1.85 7.49
CA SER A 140 17.11 1.06 8.57
C SER A 140 18.12 0.22 9.36
N ALA A 141 19.36 0.13 8.87
CA ALA A 141 20.45 -0.66 9.45
C ALA A 141 21.40 0.15 10.36
N ASN A 142 21.21 1.47 10.45
CA ASN A 142 21.96 2.41 11.29
C ASN A 142 21.06 3.04 12.34
#